data_AF-A0A5J6V9N0-F1
#
_entry.id   AF-A0A5J6V9N0-F1
#
_cell.length_a   1.000
_cell.length_b   1.000
_cell.length_c   1.000
_cell.angle_alpha   90.00
_cell.angle_beta   90.00
_cell.angle_gamma   90.00
#
_symmetry.space_group_name_H-M   'P 1'
#
loop_
_entity.id
_entity.type
_entity.pdbx_description
1 polymer ?
#
loop_
_entity_poly.entity_id
_entity_poly.type
_entity_poly.pdbx_seq_one_letter_code
_entity_poly.pdbx_strand_id
1 'polypeptide(L)'
;MTTPEQKRARAQMLREVATTISTKAWLLDDDLDSLLRHYPHRSDGVWWGPAATDFYDGVRGVRTDVRNLRTDILGYASRCRVKATELEELADEQEAAQSVP
;
A
#
# COMPACT_ATOMS: atom_id res chain seq x y z
N MET A 1 -23.38 9.53 20.59
CA MET A 1 -21.93 9.32 20.83
C MET A 1 -21.60 7.87 20.49
N THR A 2 -20.46 7.61 19.84
CA THR A 2 -19.97 6.23 19.63
C THR A 2 -19.41 5.65 20.92
N THR A 3 -19.71 4.39 21.20
CA THR A 3 -19.21 3.70 22.41
C THR A 3 -17.72 3.35 22.29
N PRO A 4 -17.01 3.09 23.41
CA PRO A 4 -15.63 2.60 23.38
C PRO A 4 -15.48 1.32 22.53
N GLU A 5 -16.43 0.39 22.67
CA GLU A 5 -16.47 -0.85 21.88
C GLU A 5 -16.56 -0.57 20.36
N GLN A 6 -17.43 0.36 19.95
CA GLN A 6 -17.55 0.76 18.54
C GLN A 6 -16.26 1.39 18.01
N LYS A 7 -15.56 2.18 18.83
CA LYS A 7 -14.25 2.76 18.46
C LYS A 7 -13.20 1.67 18.26
N ARG A 8 -13.12 0.69 19.17
CA ARG A 8 -12.18 -0.45 19.06
C ARG A 8 -12.49 -1.34 17.86
N ALA A 9 -13.76 -1.64 17.60
CA ALA A 9 -14.17 -2.38 16.40
C ALA A 9 -13.74 -1.67 15.12
N ARG A 10 -13.87 -0.33 15.08
CA ARG A 10 -13.43 0.48 13.94
C ARG A 10 -11.90 0.53 13.81
N ALA A 11 -11.18 0.61 14.93
CA ALA A 11 -9.72 0.54 14.94
C ALA A 11 -9.21 -0.80 14.39
N GLN A 12 -9.80 -1.91 14.80
CA GLN A 12 -9.48 -3.24 14.29
C GLN A 12 -9.69 -3.32 12.77
N MET A 13 -10.84 -2.86 12.27
CA MET A 13 -11.11 -2.83 10.83
C MET A 13 -10.06 -2.02 10.06
N LEU A 14 -9.64 -0.86 10.59
CA LEU A 14 -8.60 -0.05 9.96
C LEU A 14 -7.24 -0.76 9.91
N ARG A 15 -6.89 -1.53 10.95
CA ARG A 15 -5.67 -2.36 10.94
C ARG A 15 -5.75 -3.48 9.92
N GLU A 16 -6.88 -4.17 9.83
CA GLU A 16 -7.10 -5.24 8.85
C GLU A 16 -6.97 -4.70 7.42
N VAL A 17 -7.58 -3.54 7.14
CA VAL A 17 -7.43 -2.84 5.86
C VAL A 17 -5.97 -2.49 5.62
N ALA A 18 -5.29 -1.84 6.58
CA ALA A 18 -3.90 -1.44 6.45
C ALA A 18 -2.97 -2.63 6.15
N THR A 19 -3.15 -3.74 6.85
CA THR A 19 -2.41 -4.99 6.62
C THR A 19 -2.67 -5.50 5.21
N THR A 20 -3.94 -5.68 4.84
CA THR A 20 -4.34 -6.24 3.54
C THR A 20 -3.77 -5.43 2.38
N ILE A 21 -3.92 -4.11 2.40
CA ILE A 21 -3.46 -3.26 1.29
C ILE A 21 -1.93 -3.16 1.27
N SER A 22 -1.27 -3.18 2.43
CA SER A 22 0.20 -3.15 2.47
C SER A 22 0.79 -4.42 1.88
N THR A 23 0.22 -5.59 2.18
CA THR A 23 0.63 -6.86 1.55
C THR A 23 0.46 -6.82 0.04
N LYS A 24 -0.71 -6.35 -0.45
CA LYS A 24 -0.97 -6.25 -1.90
C LYS A 24 -0.07 -5.23 -2.60
N ALA A 25 0.31 -4.14 -1.93
CA ALA A 25 1.19 -3.13 -2.50
C ALA A 25 2.58 -3.70 -2.87
N TRP A 26 3.08 -4.66 -2.10
CA TRP A 26 4.36 -5.33 -2.40
C TRP A 26 4.29 -6.25 -3.63
N LEU A 27 3.12 -6.80 -3.93
CA LEU A 27 2.92 -7.66 -5.10
C LEU A 27 2.95 -6.89 -6.42
N LEU A 28 2.67 -5.58 -6.41
CA LEU A 28 2.60 -4.77 -7.64
C LEU A 28 3.95 -4.63 -8.37
N ASP A 29 5.08 -4.69 -7.66
CA ASP A 29 6.43 -4.48 -8.24
C ASP A 29 6.98 -5.77 -8.90
N ASP A 30 6.50 -6.95 -8.48
CA ASP A 30 7.09 -8.25 -8.86
C ASP A 30 6.81 -8.64 -10.32
N ASP A 31 5.62 -8.35 -10.82
CA ASP A 31 5.22 -8.66 -12.20
C ASP A 31 6.06 -7.90 -13.24
N LEU A 32 6.38 -6.63 -12.96
CA LEU A 32 7.19 -5.80 -13.85
C LEU A 32 8.67 -6.21 -13.84
N ASP A 33 9.19 -6.57 -12.67
CA ASP A 33 10.54 -7.11 -12.55
C ASP A 33 10.65 -8.48 -13.23
N SER A 34 9.58 -9.29 -13.24
CA SER A 34 9.53 -10.55 -14.01
C SER A 34 9.56 -10.29 -15.51
N LEU A 35 8.76 -9.34 -16.02
CA LEU A 35 8.71 -8.99 -17.44
C LEU A 35 10.09 -8.49 -17.94
N LEU A 36 10.74 -7.61 -17.19
CA LEU A 36 12.07 -7.08 -17.53
C LEU A 36 13.19 -8.14 -17.46
N ARG A 37 13.01 -9.19 -16.67
CA ARG A 37 13.94 -10.34 -16.63
C ARG A 37 13.84 -11.21 -17.88
N HIS A 38 12.63 -11.41 -18.42
CA HIS A 38 12.39 -12.26 -19.58
C HIS A 38 12.68 -11.56 -20.92
N TYR A 39 12.54 -10.24 -20.96
CA TYR A 39 12.83 -9.44 -22.15
C TYR A 39 13.84 -8.35 -21.81
N PRO A 40 15.14 -8.70 -21.72
CA PRO A 40 16.16 -7.75 -21.31
C PRO A 40 16.48 -6.73 -22.40
N HIS A 41 16.68 -5.47 -22.01
CA HIS A 41 17.20 -4.38 -22.85
C HIS A 41 18.70 -4.57 -23.19
N ARG A 42 19.17 -5.80 -23.39
CA ARG A 42 20.57 -6.08 -23.73
C ARG A 42 20.68 -6.44 -25.20
N SER A 43 21.85 -6.12 -25.75
CA SER A 43 22.20 -6.26 -27.16
C SER A 43 22.45 -7.70 -27.60
N ASP A 44 21.89 -8.70 -26.91
CA ASP A 44 22.01 -10.12 -27.27
C ASP A 44 21.13 -10.50 -28.50
N GLY A 45 20.45 -9.51 -29.08
CA GLY A 45 20.11 -9.50 -30.51
C GLY A 45 18.67 -9.90 -30.84
N VAL A 46 17.83 -10.18 -29.84
CA VAL A 46 16.48 -10.70 -30.09
C VAL A 46 15.47 -9.60 -30.40
N TRP A 47 15.59 -8.41 -29.78
CA TRP A 47 14.63 -7.32 -29.99
C TRP A 47 15.27 -5.94 -29.88
N TRP A 48 15.51 -5.31 -31.04
CA TRP A 48 16.15 -4.00 -31.17
C TRP A 48 15.44 -3.14 -32.23
N GLY A 49 15.72 -1.84 -32.22
CA GLY A 49 15.11 -0.85 -33.12
C GLY A 49 14.04 0.02 -32.42
N PRO A 50 13.46 1.00 -33.13
CA PRO A 50 12.57 2.00 -32.53
C PRO A 50 11.39 1.40 -31.74
N ALA A 51 10.77 0.34 -32.27
CA ALA A 51 9.66 -0.34 -31.58
C ALA A 51 10.08 -0.99 -30.25
N ALA A 52 11.31 -1.51 -30.16
CA ALA A 52 11.84 -2.05 -28.90
C ALA A 52 12.12 -0.92 -27.91
N THR A 53 12.67 0.22 -28.38
CA THR A 53 12.87 1.42 -27.56
C THR A 53 11.56 1.92 -26.96
N ASP A 54 10.53 2.11 -27.80
CA ASP A 54 9.20 2.57 -27.37
C ASP A 54 8.60 1.63 -26.31
N PHE A 55 8.72 0.31 -26.50
CA PHE A 55 8.28 -0.66 -25.51
C PHE A 55 9.01 -0.51 -24.18
N TYR A 56 10.34 -0.44 -24.20
CA TYR A 56 11.13 -0.35 -22.96
C TYR A 56 10.95 0.99 -22.24
N ASP A 57 10.73 2.08 -22.97
CA ASP A 57 10.34 3.36 -22.39
C ASP A 57 8.96 3.24 -21.74
N GLY A 58 7.99 2.60 -22.42
CA GLY A 58 6.67 2.32 -21.87
C GLY A 58 6.71 1.48 -20.58
N VAL A 59 7.47 0.38 -20.57
CA VAL A 59 7.64 -0.47 -19.38
C VAL A 59 8.29 0.31 -18.23
N ARG A 60 9.30 1.16 -18.51
CA ARG A 60 9.91 2.03 -17.48
C ARG A 60 8.94 3.06 -16.93
N GLY A 61 8.07 3.61 -17.79
CA GLY A 61 6.97 4.48 -17.39
C GLY A 61 6.01 3.76 -16.43
N VAL A 62 5.47 2.62 -16.85
CA VAL A 62 4.57 1.79 -16.02
C VAL A 62 5.23 1.41 -14.69
N ARG A 63 6.52 1.08 -14.68
CA ARG A 63 7.25 0.76 -13.44
C ARG A 63 7.33 1.95 -12.49
N THR A 64 7.56 3.15 -13.02
CA THR A 64 7.53 4.37 -12.22
C THR A 64 6.14 4.58 -11.62
N ASP A 65 5.09 4.46 -12.43
CA ASP A 65 3.71 4.66 -11.99
C ASP A 65 3.29 3.64 -10.93
N VAL A 66 3.65 2.37 -11.12
CA VAL A 66 3.39 1.30 -10.15
C VAL A 66 4.10 1.53 -8.82
N ARG A 67 5.35 2.02 -8.85
CA ARG A 67 6.10 2.35 -7.63
C ARG A 67 5.52 3.55 -6.89
N ASN A 68 5.04 4.55 -7.62
CA ASN A 68 4.33 5.68 -7.05
C ASN A 68 3.03 5.21 -6.38
N LEU A 69 2.23 4.40 -7.09
CA LEU A 69 1.00 3.83 -6.55
C LEU A 69 1.26 2.97 -5.29
N ARG A 70 2.30 2.14 -5.31
CA ARG A 70 2.73 1.37 -4.14
C ARG A 70 3.06 2.29 -2.96
N THR A 71 3.78 3.37 -3.20
CA THR A 71 4.12 4.36 -2.16
C THR A 71 2.86 5.01 -1.59
N ASP A 72 1.90 5.38 -2.44
CA ASP A 72 0.63 5.97 -2.02
C ASP A 72 -0.21 5.00 -1.17
N ILE A 73 -0.29 3.73 -1.57
CA ILE A 73 -1.00 2.68 -0.83
C ILE A 73 -0.35 2.46 0.54
N LEU A 74 0.98 2.39 0.61
CA LEU A 74 1.70 2.26 1.88
C LEU A 74 1.50 3.50 2.77
N GLY A 75 1.46 4.69 2.18
CA GLY A 75 1.12 5.92 2.87
C GLY A 75 -0.31 5.89 3.43
N TYR A 76 -1.28 5.40 2.67
CA TYR A 76 -2.66 5.23 3.12
C TYR A 76 -2.78 4.18 4.24
N ALA A 77 -2.08 3.05 4.12
CA ALA A 77 -2.01 2.03 5.17
C ALA A 77 -1.45 2.61 6.48
N SER A 78 -0.42 3.45 6.41
CA SER A 78 0.12 4.16 7.57
C SER A 78 -0.93 5.05 8.23
N ARG A 79 -1.67 5.86 7.44
CA ARG A 79 -2.76 6.70 7.95
C ARG A 79 -3.87 5.88 8.61
N CYS A 80 -4.22 4.72 8.06
CA CYS A 80 -5.18 3.80 8.70
C CYS A 80 -4.69 3.31 10.06
N ARG A 81 -3.40 2.98 10.21
CA ARG A 81 -2.82 2.56 11.49
C ARG A 81 -2.83 3.68 12.53
N VAL A 82 -2.41 4.88 12.13
CA VAL A 82 -2.48 6.07 13.00
C VAL A 82 -3.91 6.29 13.47
N LYS A 83 -4.88 6.25 12.56
CA LYS A 83 -6.29 6.44 12.92
C LYS A 83 -6.84 5.35 13.82
N ALA A 84 -6.36 4.11 13.68
CA ALA A 84 -6.72 3.01 14.58
C ALA A 84 -6.21 3.29 16.00
N THR A 85 -4.95 3.71 16.16
CA THR A 85 -4.38 4.08 17.47
C THR A 85 -5.16 5.22 18.12
N GLU A 86 -5.44 6.30 17.37
CA GLU A 86 -6.25 7.42 17.90
C GLU A 86 -7.64 6.96 18.40
N LEU A 87 -8.27 6.00 17.72
CA LEU A 87 -9.58 5.50 18.14
C LEU A 87 -9.52 4.67 19.42
N GLU A 88 -8.42 3.95 19.66
CA GLU A 88 -8.20 3.20 20.90
C GLU A 88 -7.91 4.12 22.07
N GLU A 89 -7.05 5.12 21.87
CA GLU A 89 -6.79 6.17 22.88
C GLU A 89 -8.10 6.86 23.30
N LEU A 90 -8.94 7.24 22.32
CA LEU A 90 -10.26 7.81 22.59
C LEU A 90 -11.24 6.82 23.27
N ALA A 91 -11.07 5.52 23.08
CA ALA A 91 -11.86 4.51 23.78
C ALA A 91 -11.42 4.41 25.24
N ASP A 92 -10.11 4.37 25.48
CA ASP A 92 -9.50 4.29 26.80
C ASP A 92 -9.81 5.53 27.65
N GLU A 93 -9.69 6.74 27.07
CA GLU A 93 -10.06 8.00 27.71
C GLU A 93 -11.53 8.03 28.14
N GLN A 94 -12.41 7.52 27.29
CA GLN A 94 -13.84 7.47 27.59
C GLN A 94 -14.16 6.48 28.71
N GLU A 95 -13.53 5.31 28.73
CA GLU A 95 -13.70 4.32 29.80
C GLU A 95 -13.14 4.81 31.12
N ALA A 96 -11.99 5.49 31.11
CA ALA A 96 -11.43 6.15 32.27
C ALA A 96 -12.40 7.21 32.82
N ALA A 97 -12.97 8.07 31.96
CA ALA A 97 -13.94 9.07 32.38
C ALA A 97 -15.24 8.47 32.96
N GLN A 98 -15.64 7.27 32.50
CA GLN A 98 -16.82 6.56 33.01
C GLN A 98 -16.57 5.78 34.30
N SER A 99 -15.31 5.52 34.64
CA SER A 99 -14.91 4.75 35.83
C SER A 99 -14.49 5.62 37.01
N VAL A 100 -14.41 6.95 36.85
CA VAL A 100 -14.27 7.90 37.95
C VAL A 100 -15.65 8.18 38.56
N PRO A 101 -15.88 7.83 39.84
CA PRO A 101 -17.16 8.04 40.54
C PRO A 101 -17.45 9.51 40.88
#